data_AF-A0A835MPK7-F1
#
_entry.id   AF-A0A835MPK7-F1
#
_cell.length_a   1.000
_cell.length_b   1.000
_cell.length_c   1.000
_cell.angle_alpha   90.00
_cell.angle_beta   90.00
_cell.angle_gamma   90.00
#
_symmetry.space_group_name_H-M   'P 1'
#
loop_
_entity.id
_entity.type
_entity.pdbx_description
1 polymer ?
#
loop_
_entity_poly.entity_id
_entity_poly.type
_entity_poly.pdbx_seq_one_letter_code
_entity_poly.pdbx_strand_id
1 'polypeptide(L)'
;MRLAVVSTRPSSSTLASASKHLNVTHFSITHSYYSQVSSPSLKQKLSVHCRDFITKSTAKLGKKWMEYQGVNNWDGLLDPLDDRLRSEILRYGLFVEAAYRSFNFDPSSPAYATSKFSRNSLLARSGIGQTGYRTTKHLRATCGLQLPRWFPRAPSWVSTQSSWIGYVAVCQDQEEIARLGRRDVVIAYRGTATCLEWVENLRATLTCLPGKHCAYGNPDGGVPMVESGFLSLYTSQTATCPSLQDMVREEIARVMDMYGDEPLSFTITGHSLGAALATLTAYDINSTFKNAPIVTVMSFGGPRVGNRSFRCQLERSGTRILRIVNSDDLITKVPGFVIDNNDMARKREVHVAGIPCWLRQRVEDTQWVYAEVGRELRLSSKESPYLIKRDVATCHELSTYLHLINRFVSSACPFRATAKKVLKRHRIESFGCSREVKLSS
;
A
#
# COMPACT_ATOMS: atom_id res chain seq x y z
N MET A 1 -50.83 -43.80 14.62
CA MET A 1 -51.89 -43.79 15.65
C MET A 1 -51.49 -42.77 16.70
N ARG A 2 -52.38 -41.83 17.05
CA ARG A 2 -52.15 -40.64 17.89
C ARG A 2 -52.14 -40.96 19.41
N LEU A 3 -51.73 -39.93 20.18
CA LEU A 3 -52.03 -39.57 21.59
C LEU A 3 -50.96 -39.98 22.62
N ALA A 4 -50.63 -39.22 23.67
CA ALA A 4 -50.85 -37.83 24.05
C ALA A 4 -49.97 -37.50 25.28
N VAL A 5 -49.82 -36.20 25.52
CA VAL A 5 -49.14 -35.44 26.58
C VAL A 5 -49.44 -35.90 28.02
N VAL A 6 -48.42 -35.87 28.91
CA VAL A 6 -48.58 -35.42 30.31
C VAL A 6 -47.35 -34.59 30.73
N SER A 7 -47.64 -33.42 31.31
CA SER A 7 -46.73 -32.41 31.86
C SER A 7 -46.60 -32.59 33.36
N THR A 8 -45.39 -32.51 33.92
CA THR A 8 -45.15 -32.13 35.32
C THR A 8 -43.85 -31.33 35.46
N ARG A 9 -43.95 -30.10 35.99
CA ARG A 9 -42.83 -29.33 36.56
C ARG A 9 -42.53 -29.86 37.97
N PRO A 10 -41.31 -29.60 38.48
CA PRO A 10 -41.24 -29.02 39.81
C PRO A 10 -40.34 -27.79 39.92
N SER A 11 -40.68 -26.99 40.92
CA SER A 11 -40.14 -25.71 41.34
C SER A 11 -38.90 -25.82 42.24
N SER A 12 -38.05 -24.80 42.12
CA SER A 12 -37.13 -24.21 43.10
C SER A 12 -36.94 -24.88 44.48
N SER A 13 -35.71 -25.26 44.81
CA SER A 13 -34.96 -24.81 46.02
C SER A 13 -33.87 -25.83 46.40
N THR A 14 -32.63 -25.61 45.97
CA THR A 14 -31.39 -25.95 46.73
C THR A 14 -30.18 -25.70 45.83
N LEU A 15 -29.33 -24.74 46.23
CA LEU A 15 -27.86 -24.80 46.19
C LEU A 15 -27.30 -23.40 46.41
N ALA A 16 -27.36 -22.99 47.69
CA ALA A 16 -26.42 -22.03 48.23
C ALA A 16 -25.29 -22.84 48.89
N SER A 17 -24.10 -22.85 48.30
CA SER A 17 -22.80 -22.83 48.99
C SER A 17 -21.68 -23.23 48.02
N ALA A 18 -20.95 -22.25 47.48
CA ALA A 18 -19.52 -22.33 47.15
C ALA A 18 -19.10 -21.02 46.47
N SER A 19 -19.12 -19.92 47.24
CA SER A 19 -18.31 -18.74 46.92
C SER A 19 -17.04 -18.82 47.75
N LYS A 20 -15.88 -18.89 47.09
CA LYS A 20 -14.64 -18.27 47.54
C LYS A 20 -13.54 -18.37 46.46
N HIS A 21 -12.99 -17.19 46.17
CA HIS A 21 -11.75 -16.88 45.44
C HIS A 21 -11.75 -16.90 43.91
N LEU A 22 -12.10 -15.74 43.34
CA LEU A 22 -11.31 -15.06 42.30
C LEU A 22 -11.62 -13.56 42.36
N ASN A 23 -10.68 -12.80 42.92
CA ASN A 23 -10.73 -11.34 42.97
C ASN A 23 -10.57 -10.78 41.55
N VAL A 24 -11.65 -10.28 40.96
CA VAL A 24 -11.58 -9.37 39.80
C VAL A 24 -11.78 -7.96 40.34
N THR A 25 -10.67 -7.23 40.48
CA THR A 25 -10.69 -5.80 40.73
C THR A 25 -11.33 -5.08 39.55
N HIS A 26 -12.52 -4.54 39.77
CA HIS A 26 -13.21 -3.60 38.89
C HIS A 26 -12.35 -2.33 38.74
N PHE A 27 -11.78 -2.10 37.56
CA PHE A 27 -11.22 -0.79 37.19
C PHE A 27 -12.19 -0.12 36.23
N SER A 28 -13.13 0.64 36.78
CA SER A 28 -13.96 1.58 36.03
C SER A 28 -13.11 2.79 35.68
N ILE A 29 -12.64 2.90 34.44
CA ILE A 29 -11.99 4.13 33.94
C ILE A 29 -13.07 4.99 33.28
N THR A 30 -13.65 5.88 34.09
CA THR A 30 -14.37 7.07 33.62
C THR A 30 -13.43 7.92 32.76
N HIS A 31 -13.71 8.04 31.46
CA HIS A 31 -13.02 8.98 30.58
C HIS A 31 -13.59 10.38 30.76
N SER A 32 -12.99 11.15 31.66
CA SER A 32 -13.04 12.61 31.66
C SER A 32 -11.67 13.14 31.25
N TYR A 33 -11.55 13.74 30.05
CA TYR A 33 -10.47 14.68 29.79
C TYR A 33 -10.95 15.82 28.88
N TYR A 34 -11.08 16.97 29.51
CA TYR A 34 -11.17 18.28 28.90
C TYR A 34 -9.87 18.63 28.16
N SER A 35 -10.02 19.30 27.03
CA SER A 35 -9.25 20.45 26.54
C SER A 35 -7.86 20.68 27.14
N GLN A 36 -6.81 20.21 26.45
CA GLN A 36 -5.50 20.82 26.49
C GLN A 36 -4.95 20.96 25.08
N VAL A 37 -4.47 22.16 24.74
CA VAL A 37 -3.80 22.48 23.47
C VAL A 37 -2.49 21.69 23.41
N SER A 38 -2.55 20.49 22.84
CA SER A 38 -1.42 19.59 22.70
C SER A 38 -0.60 19.94 21.45
N SER A 39 0.72 20.09 21.62
CA SER A 39 1.68 20.18 20.51
C SER A 39 1.44 19.06 19.47
N PRO A 40 1.57 19.34 18.16
CA PRO A 40 1.18 18.39 17.12
C PRO A 40 1.97 17.07 17.22
N SER A 41 1.26 15.94 17.06
CA SER A 41 1.84 14.60 17.06
C SER A 41 2.93 14.46 16.00
N LEU A 42 3.87 13.51 16.16
CA LEU A 42 4.93 13.25 15.18
C LEU A 42 4.36 13.03 13.76
N LYS A 43 3.21 12.32 13.65
CA LYS A 43 2.43 12.17 12.41
C LYS A 43 2.06 13.52 11.77
N GLN A 44 1.56 14.44 12.58
CA GLN A 44 1.10 15.74 12.13
C GLN A 44 2.28 16.64 11.71
N LYS A 45 3.40 16.58 12.43
CA LYS A 45 4.65 17.27 12.06
C LYS A 45 5.27 16.72 10.77
N LEU A 46 5.31 15.40 10.61
CA LEU A 46 5.82 14.72 9.41
C LEU A 46 4.97 15.03 8.17
N SER A 47 3.65 15.06 8.33
CA SER A 47 2.71 15.38 7.26
C SER A 47 2.74 16.85 6.81
N VAL A 48 2.97 17.80 7.73
CA VAL A 48 3.12 19.23 7.39
C VAL A 48 4.44 19.47 6.65
N HIS A 49 5.55 18.91 7.15
CA HIS A 49 6.87 19.10 6.51
C HIS A 49 6.96 18.46 5.10
N CYS A 50 6.25 17.35 4.88
CA CYS A 50 6.17 16.72 3.56
C CYS A 50 5.36 17.58 2.57
N ARG A 51 4.23 18.15 3.01
CA ARG A 51 3.43 19.08 2.20
C ARG A 51 4.21 20.34 1.82
N ASP A 52 4.93 20.95 2.77
CA ASP A 52 5.74 22.14 2.51
C ASP A 52 6.93 21.89 1.57
N PHE A 53 7.47 20.67 1.57
CA PHE A 53 8.51 20.26 0.63
C PHE A 53 7.95 20.08 -0.79
N ILE A 54 6.75 19.51 -0.90
CA ILE A 54 6.10 19.22 -2.19
C ILE A 54 5.60 20.50 -2.86
N THR A 55 5.04 21.45 -2.10
CA THR A 55 4.62 22.76 -2.65
C THR A 55 5.79 23.60 -3.15
N LYS A 56 7.02 23.35 -2.66
CA LYS A 56 8.25 24.05 -3.08
C LYS A 56 9.04 23.32 -4.18
N SER A 57 8.74 22.05 -4.46
CA SER A 57 9.52 21.19 -5.34
C SER A 57 8.68 20.64 -6.49
N THR A 58 8.26 21.52 -7.39
CA THR A 58 7.52 21.16 -8.62
C THR A 58 8.43 21.28 -9.84
N ALA A 59 9.51 20.50 -9.85
CA ALA A 59 10.37 20.42 -11.02
C ALA A 59 9.56 20.00 -12.25
N LYS A 60 9.71 20.75 -13.35
CA LYS A 60 9.04 20.44 -14.62
C LYS A 60 9.58 19.12 -15.17
N LEU A 61 8.70 18.14 -15.35
CA LEU A 61 9.04 16.86 -15.99
C LEU A 61 9.15 17.05 -17.50
N GLY A 62 8.18 17.77 -18.09
CA GLY A 62 8.16 18.12 -19.51
C GLY A 62 8.33 16.88 -20.39
N LYS A 63 9.23 16.96 -21.39
CA LYS A 63 9.45 15.86 -22.37
C LYS A 63 10.01 14.57 -21.74
N LYS A 64 10.55 14.62 -20.52
CA LYS A 64 11.16 13.47 -19.84
C LYS A 64 10.18 12.70 -18.94
N TRP A 65 8.89 13.03 -18.96
CA TRP A 65 7.93 12.45 -18.02
C TRP A 65 7.86 10.92 -18.07
N MET A 66 8.08 10.30 -19.25
CA MET A 66 8.11 8.85 -19.41
C MET A 66 9.28 8.18 -18.66
N GLU A 67 10.42 8.87 -18.50
CA GLU A 67 11.56 8.39 -17.70
C GLU A 67 11.14 8.24 -16.24
N TYR A 68 10.43 9.23 -15.69
CA TYR A 68 9.91 9.23 -14.32
C TYR A 68 8.73 8.27 -14.11
N GLN A 69 8.06 7.87 -15.20
CA GLN A 69 7.07 6.79 -15.24
C GLN A 69 7.69 5.41 -15.48
N GLY A 70 9.02 5.31 -15.50
CA GLY A 70 9.73 4.03 -15.45
C GLY A 70 9.89 3.33 -16.79
N VAL A 71 9.80 4.03 -17.92
CA VAL A 71 10.03 3.42 -19.25
C VAL A 71 11.37 2.66 -19.33
N ASN A 72 12.38 3.15 -18.62
CA ASN A 72 13.71 2.53 -18.48
C ASN A 72 13.91 1.89 -17.09
N ASN A 73 12.86 1.40 -16.44
CA ASN A 73 12.89 0.78 -15.10
C ASN A 73 13.57 1.63 -14.02
N TRP A 74 13.51 2.97 -14.15
CA TRP A 74 14.17 3.94 -13.27
C TRP A 74 15.68 3.72 -13.12
N ASP A 75 16.33 3.16 -14.15
CA ASP A 75 17.79 2.98 -14.15
C ASP A 75 18.50 4.34 -14.00
N GLY A 76 19.50 4.37 -13.12
CA GLY A 76 20.22 5.60 -12.74
C GLY A 76 19.42 6.64 -11.93
N LEU A 77 18.15 6.38 -11.56
CA LEU A 77 17.32 7.34 -10.81
C LEU A 77 17.09 6.98 -9.34
N LEU A 78 17.39 5.75 -8.93
CA LEU A 78 17.07 5.23 -7.59
C LEU A 78 18.22 5.31 -6.59
N ASP A 79 19.47 5.31 -7.07
CA ASP A 79 20.65 5.30 -6.21
C ASP A 79 21.85 6.01 -6.90
N PRO A 80 22.12 7.29 -6.58
CA PRO A 80 21.37 8.14 -5.65
C PRO A 80 19.96 8.46 -6.15
N LEU A 81 19.01 8.66 -5.23
CA LEU A 81 17.63 8.99 -5.57
C LEU A 81 17.53 10.39 -6.17
N ASP A 82 17.12 10.46 -7.44
CA ASP A 82 16.91 11.70 -8.17
C ASP A 82 15.87 12.59 -7.46
N ASP A 83 16.16 13.90 -7.38
CA ASP A 83 15.33 14.86 -6.64
C ASP A 83 13.92 14.99 -7.25
N ARG A 84 13.78 14.90 -8.57
CA ARG A 84 12.47 14.99 -9.24
C ARG A 84 11.69 13.70 -9.04
N LEU A 85 12.34 12.54 -9.17
CA LEU A 85 11.71 11.26 -8.87
C LEU A 85 11.26 11.21 -7.41
N ARG A 86 12.09 11.69 -6.47
CA ARG A 86 11.71 11.81 -5.05
C ARG A 86 10.44 12.63 -4.89
N SER A 87 10.35 13.80 -5.53
CA SER A 87 9.16 14.66 -5.48
C SER A 87 7.92 13.96 -6.04
N GLU A 88 8.03 13.23 -7.14
CA GLU A 88 6.90 12.50 -7.73
C GLU A 88 6.46 11.32 -6.86
N ILE A 89 7.40 10.54 -6.29
CA ILE A 89 7.08 9.48 -5.33
C ILE A 89 6.32 10.07 -4.13
N LEU A 90 6.82 11.15 -3.54
CA LEU A 90 6.15 11.81 -2.42
C LEU A 90 4.76 12.34 -2.79
N ARG A 91 4.61 12.90 -4.00
CA ARG A 91 3.32 13.37 -4.52
C ARG A 91 2.30 12.24 -4.63
N TYR A 92 2.67 11.08 -5.18
CA TYR A 92 1.79 9.91 -5.22
C TYR A 92 1.47 9.38 -3.81
N GLY A 93 2.42 9.46 -2.89
CA GLY A 93 2.21 9.20 -1.46
C GLY A 93 1.12 10.07 -0.82
N LEU A 94 1.00 11.34 -1.21
CA LEU A 94 -0.05 12.24 -0.72
C LEU A 94 -1.45 11.83 -1.18
N PHE A 95 -1.59 11.26 -2.39
CA PHE A 95 -2.88 10.73 -2.85
C PHE A 95 -3.32 9.53 -2.00
N VAL A 96 -2.36 8.69 -1.58
CA VAL A 96 -2.65 7.61 -0.63
C VAL A 96 -3.01 8.16 0.76
N GLU A 97 -2.30 9.16 1.25
CA GLU A 97 -2.63 9.83 2.52
C GLU A 97 -4.04 10.46 2.49
N ALA A 98 -4.41 11.07 1.36
CA ALA A 98 -5.75 11.61 1.14
C ALA A 98 -6.83 10.52 1.16
N ALA A 99 -6.52 9.33 0.63
CA ALA A 99 -7.44 8.19 0.74
C ALA A 99 -7.67 7.77 2.20
N TYR A 100 -6.60 7.69 3.01
CA TYR A 100 -6.72 7.43 4.44
C TYR A 100 -7.54 8.49 5.17
N ARG A 101 -7.28 9.78 4.93
CA ARG A 101 -8.03 10.87 5.58
C ARG A 101 -9.51 10.87 5.24
N SER A 102 -9.84 10.45 4.02
CA SER A 102 -11.21 10.43 3.51
C SER A 102 -12.01 9.23 4.03
N PHE A 103 -11.37 8.18 4.56
CA PHE A 103 -12.08 7.01 5.06
C PHE A 103 -12.61 7.19 6.48
N ASN A 104 -13.80 6.65 6.75
CA ASN A 104 -14.37 6.60 8.09
C ASN A 104 -13.96 5.33 8.85
N PHE A 105 -13.00 5.49 9.75
CA PHE A 105 -12.46 4.45 10.62
C PHE A 105 -13.27 4.23 11.90
N ASP A 106 -14.28 5.07 12.20
CA ASP A 106 -15.05 4.96 13.44
C ASP A 106 -16.11 3.85 13.31
N PRO A 107 -15.93 2.69 13.98
CA PRO A 107 -16.86 1.56 13.89
C PRO A 107 -18.20 1.84 14.57
N SER A 108 -18.29 2.89 15.41
CA SER A 108 -19.53 3.30 16.07
C SER A 108 -20.40 4.19 15.17
N SER A 109 -19.80 4.79 14.14
CA SER A 109 -20.51 5.69 13.23
C SER A 109 -21.34 4.90 12.21
N PRO A 110 -22.58 5.35 11.89
CA PRO A 110 -23.39 4.73 10.83
C PRO A 110 -22.77 4.86 9.44
N ALA A 111 -21.85 5.82 9.26
CA ALA A 111 -21.07 5.98 8.04
C ALA A 111 -19.73 5.22 8.07
N TYR A 112 -19.54 4.26 8.98
CA TYR A 112 -18.36 3.40 9.03
C TYR A 112 -18.09 2.78 7.66
N ALA A 113 -16.82 2.60 7.32
CA ALA A 113 -16.39 1.99 6.07
C ALA A 113 -16.83 2.72 4.79
N THR A 114 -17.29 3.97 4.89
CA THR A 114 -17.59 4.85 3.76
C THR A 114 -16.62 6.04 3.70
N SER A 115 -16.72 6.83 2.63
CA SER A 115 -15.98 8.09 2.51
C SER A 115 -16.67 9.19 3.33
N LYS A 116 -15.88 9.92 4.13
CA LYS A 116 -16.27 11.13 4.86
C LYS A 116 -16.63 12.30 3.93
N PHE A 117 -16.07 12.30 2.73
CA PHE A 117 -16.18 13.43 1.79
C PHE A 117 -16.87 13.00 0.51
N SER A 118 -17.60 13.94 -0.11
CA SER A 118 -18.17 13.74 -1.44
C SER A 118 -17.08 13.77 -2.50
N ARG A 119 -17.35 13.19 -3.67
CA ARG A 119 -16.43 13.18 -4.81
C ARG A 119 -15.82 14.55 -5.10
N ASN A 120 -16.66 15.58 -5.19
CA ASN A 120 -16.22 16.91 -5.61
C ASN A 120 -15.40 17.65 -4.53
N SER A 121 -15.47 17.22 -3.26
CA SER A 121 -14.79 17.87 -2.14
C SER A 121 -13.63 17.05 -1.56
N LEU A 122 -13.43 15.81 -2.04
CA LEU A 122 -12.50 14.84 -1.46
C LEU A 122 -11.08 15.39 -1.36
N LEU A 123 -10.50 15.87 -2.47
CA LEU A 123 -9.11 16.36 -2.50
C LEU A 123 -8.94 17.64 -1.67
N ALA A 124 -9.90 18.56 -1.75
CA ALA A 124 -9.87 19.79 -0.96
C ALA A 124 -9.92 19.50 0.54
N ARG A 125 -10.88 18.68 0.99
CA ARG A 125 -11.07 18.37 2.42
C ARG A 125 -10.02 17.42 2.99
N SER A 126 -9.35 16.63 2.14
CA SER A 126 -8.22 15.79 2.54
C SER A 126 -6.87 16.54 2.54
N GLY A 127 -6.85 17.82 2.15
CA GLY A 127 -5.68 18.69 2.26
C GLY A 127 -4.73 18.66 1.05
N ILE A 128 -5.22 18.22 -0.12
CA ILE A 128 -4.47 18.19 -1.38
C ILE A 128 -5.24 18.83 -2.55
N GLY A 129 -6.14 19.77 -2.25
CA GLY A 129 -7.00 20.43 -3.26
C GLY A 129 -6.26 21.29 -4.28
N GLN A 130 -5.03 21.72 -3.98
CA GLN A 130 -4.21 22.55 -4.87
C GLN A 130 -3.37 21.74 -5.88
N THR A 131 -3.59 20.43 -5.96
CA THR A 131 -2.82 19.54 -6.85
C THR A 131 -3.19 19.66 -8.33
N GLY A 132 -4.29 20.34 -8.67
CA GLY A 132 -4.81 20.40 -10.03
C GLY A 132 -5.61 19.16 -10.48
N TYR A 133 -5.79 18.19 -9.59
CA TYR A 133 -6.59 16.98 -9.84
C TYR A 133 -8.03 17.15 -9.37
N ARG A 134 -8.94 16.44 -10.02
CA ARG A 134 -10.34 16.30 -9.58
C ARG A 134 -10.73 14.84 -9.50
N THR A 135 -11.37 14.46 -8.40
CA THR A 135 -11.89 13.11 -8.23
C THR A 135 -13.06 12.86 -9.17
N THR A 136 -13.02 11.77 -9.93
CA THR A 136 -14.04 11.41 -10.92
C THR A 136 -14.87 10.19 -10.50
N LYS A 137 -14.28 9.24 -9.75
CA LYS A 137 -14.97 8.05 -9.25
C LYS A 137 -14.52 7.72 -7.82
N HIS A 138 -15.45 7.34 -6.95
CA HIS A 138 -15.15 6.66 -5.70
C HIS A 138 -15.07 5.16 -5.96
N LEU A 139 -14.15 4.47 -5.30
CA LEU A 139 -13.96 3.03 -5.44
C LEU A 139 -14.36 2.32 -4.16
N ARG A 140 -14.99 1.15 -4.33
CA ARG A 140 -15.36 0.25 -3.24
C ARG A 140 -14.80 -1.13 -3.52
N ALA A 141 -14.44 -1.85 -2.46
CA ALA A 141 -14.05 -3.25 -2.53
C ALA A 141 -15.01 -4.07 -1.65
N THR A 142 -15.39 -5.23 -2.15
CA THR A 142 -16.30 -6.15 -1.47
C THR A 142 -15.51 -7.37 -1.03
N CYS A 143 -15.66 -7.79 0.22
CA CYS A 143 -15.06 -9.04 0.68
C CYS A 143 -16.00 -10.20 0.35
N GLY A 144 -15.55 -11.14 -0.48
CA GLY A 144 -16.33 -12.33 -0.87
C GLY A 144 -16.40 -13.43 0.19
N LEU A 145 -15.82 -13.23 1.39
CA LEU A 145 -15.83 -14.24 2.45
C LEU A 145 -17.19 -14.25 3.16
N GLN A 146 -17.97 -15.32 2.97
CA GLN A 146 -19.16 -15.57 3.77
C GLN A 146 -18.75 -15.93 5.20
N LEU A 147 -19.24 -15.17 6.17
CA LEU A 147 -19.06 -15.51 7.58
C LEU A 147 -19.84 -16.80 7.93
N PRO A 148 -19.29 -17.69 8.77
CA PRO A 148 -19.97 -18.90 9.19
C PRO A 148 -21.33 -18.61 9.84
N ARG A 149 -22.36 -19.40 9.48
CA ARG A 149 -23.76 -19.24 9.94
C ARG A 149 -23.97 -19.30 11.46
N TRP A 150 -22.98 -19.75 12.24
CA TRP A 150 -23.06 -19.87 13.70
C TRP A 150 -22.68 -18.59 14.46
N PHE A 151 -22.43 -17.47 13.77
CA PHE A 151 -22.16 -16.15 14.38
C PHE A 151 -23.44 -15.27 14.35
N PRO A 152 -24.36 -15.35 15.34
CA PRO A 152 -25.68 -14.70 15.26
C PRO A 152 -25.67 -13.30 15.92
N ARG A 153 -24.50 -12.78 16.33
CA ARG A 153 -24.32 -11.49 16.99
C ARG A 153 -23.01 -10.82 16.57
N ALA A 154 -22.78 -10.74 15.27
CA ALA A 154 -21.65 -9.98 14.77
C ALA A 154 -21.96 -8.47 14.89
N PRO A 155 -21.03 -7.64 15.41
CA PRO A 155 -21.19 -6.19 15.46
C PRO A 155 -21.54 -5.59 14.08
N SER A 156 -22.16 -4.41 14.03
CA SER A 156 -22.58 -3.75 12.77
C SER A 156 -21.45 -3.55 11.75
N TRP A 157 -20.18 -3.45 12.17
CA TRP A 157 -19.04 -3.38 11.26
C TRP A 157 -18.79 -4.69 10.48
N VAL A 158 -19.32 -5.81 10.96
CA VAL A 158 -19.21 -7.14 10.34
C VAL A 158 -20.24 -7.37 9.22
N SER A 159 -21.34 -6.60 9.19
CA SER A 159 -22.32 -6.64 8.09
C SER A 159 -21.88 -5.83 6.87
N THR A 160 -20.78 -5.08 6.96
CA THR A 160 -20.28 -4.26 5.87
C THR A 160 -19.57 -5.13 4.83
N GLN A 161 -20.35 -5.66 3.88
CA GLN A 161 -19.83 -6.49 2.79
C GLN A 161 -18.98 -5.68 1.80
N SER A 162 -19.26 -4.38 1.64
CA SER A 162 -18.57 -3.48 0.71
C SER A 162 -18.09 -2.20 1.40
N SER A 163 -16.79 -1.92 1.28
CA SER A 163 -16.12 -0.80 1.94
C SER A 163 -15.49 0.14 0.92
N TRP A 164 -15.52 1.45 1.19
CA TRP A 164 -14.76 2.42 0.41
C TRP A 164 -13.26 2.15 0.54
N ILE A 165 -12.57 2.03 -0.59
CA ILE A 165 -11.15 1.60 -0.64
C ILE A 165 -10.25 2.63 -1.31
N GLY A 166 -10.81 3.59 -2.05
CA GLY A 166 -10.02 4.53 -2.82
C GLY A 166 -10.84 5.37 -3.79
N TYR A 167 -10.16 5.97 -4.75
CA TYR A 167 -10.76 6.83 -5.75
C TYR A 167 -9.92 6.93 -7.02
N VAL A 168 -10.55 7.40 -8.09
CA VAL A 168 -9.91 7.83 -9.33
C VAL A 168 -9.95 9.35 -9.38
N ALA A 169 -8.82 9.98 -9.72
CA ALA A 169 -8.70 11.40 -9.91
C ALA A 169 -7.96 11.72 -11.21
N VAL A 170 -8.43 12.71 -11.96
CA VAL A 170 -7.86 13.13 -13.24
C VAL A 170 -7.27 14.52 -13.08
N CYS A 171 -6.06 14.74 -13.58
CA CYS A 171 -5.47 16.07 -13.67
C CYS A 171 -6.28 16.91 -14.66
N GLN A 172 -6.90 18.01 -14.20
CA GLN A 172 -7.68 18.91 -15.05
C GLN A 172 -7.04 20.29 -15.19
N ASP A 173 -6.12 20.64 -14.29
CA ASP A 173 -5.38 21.89 -14.34
C ASP A 173 -4.36 21.91 -15.48
N GLN A 174 -4.41 22.93 -16.32
CA GLN A 174 -3.60 23.02 -17.54
C GLN A 174 -2.12 23.30 -17.24
N GLU A 175 -1.82 24.04 -16.16
CA GLU A 175 -0.44 24.31 -15.76
C GLU A 175 0.23 23.04 -15.24
N GLU A 176 -0.48 22.26 -14.43
CA GLU A 176 -0.01 20.97 -13.92
C GLU A 176 0.14 19.95 -15.05
N ILE A 177 -0.78 19.89 -16.02
CA ILE A 177 -0.63 19.05 -17.22
C ILE A 177 0.63 19.45 -18.00
N ALA A 178 0.87 20.74 -18.21
CA ALA A 178 2.06 21.23 -18.88
C ALA A 178 3.36 20.97 -18.09
N ARG A 179 3.29 20.98 -16.75
CA ARG A 179 4.41 20.61 -15.87
C ARG A 179 4.74 19.11 -16.00
N LEU A 180 3.69 18.28 -15.94
CA LEU A 180 3.75 16.83 -16.02
C LEU A 180 4.08 16.32 -17.43
N GLY A 181 3.84 17.12 -18.47
CA GLY A 181 4.07 16.78 -19.87
C GLY A 181 3.00 15.85 -20.48
N ARG A 182 1.96 15.52 -19.70
CA ARG A 182 0.83 14.65 -20.09
C ARG A 182 -0.31 14.83 -19.10
N ARG A 183 -1.53 14.45 -19.50
CA ARG A 183 -2.64 14.28 -18.55
C ARG A 183 -2.41 13.01 -17.75
N ASP A 184 -2.28 13.16 -16.44
CA ASP A 184 -2.11 12.02 -15.54
C ASP A 184 -3.43 11.71 -14.82
N VAL A 185 -3.73 10.41 -14.73
CA VAL A 185 -4.89 9.87 -14.04
C VAL A 185 -4.37 9.04 -12.88
N VAL A 186 -4.75 9.42 -11.67
CA VAL A 186 -4.33 8.77 -10.45
C VAL A 186 -5.43 7.87 -9.92
N ILE A 187 -5.11 6.59 -9.72
CA ILE A 187 -5.95 5.64 -8.98
C ILE A 187 -5.28 5.43 -7.61
N ALA A 188 -5.92 5.88 -6.54
CA ALA A 188 -5.34 5.85 -5.20
C ALA A 188 -6.10 4.90 -4.29
N TYR A 189 -5.39 3.94 -3.70
CA TYR A 189 -5.92 2.95 -2.77
C TYR A 189 -5.36 3.11 -1.36
N ARG A 190 -6.23 3.13 -0.35
CA ARG A 190 -5.80 2.98 1.05
C ARG A 190 -5.49 1.51 1.36
N GLY A 191 -4.69 1.28 2.40
CA GLY A 191 -4.62 -0.02 3.07
C GLY A 191 -5.71 -0.18 4.14
N THR A 192 -5.65 -1.26 4.93
CA THR A 192 -6.57 -1.47 6.05
C THR A 192 -6.14 -0.70 7.31
N ALA A 193 -7.07 -0.50 8.25
CA ALA A 193 -6.80 0.17 9.52
C ALA A 193 -5.84 -0.65 10.40
N THR A 194 -5.97 -1.97 10.35
CA THR A 194 -5.17 -2.97 11.06
C THR A 194 -4.63 -3.98 10.04
N CYS A 195 -3.54 -3.60 9.38
CA CYS A 195 -2.95 -4.39 8.28
C CYS A 195 -2.54 -5.81 8.71
N LEU A 196 -2.08 -5.98 9.95
CA LEU A 196 -1.70 -7.27 10.52
C LEU A 196 -2.89 -8.24 10.62
N GLU A 197 -4.03 -7.79 11.15
CA GLU A 197 -5.24 -8.61 11.24
C GLU A 197 -5.74 -9.04 9.85
N TRP A 198 -5.50 -8.23 8.81
CA TRP A 198 -5.89 -8.60 7.45
C TRP A 198 -4.93 -9.59 6.80
N VAL A 199 -3.62 -9.44 7.01
CA VAL A 199 -2.62 -10.45 6.57
C VAL A 199 -2.85 -11.79 7.26
N GLU A 200 -3.30 -11.79 8.51
CA GLU A 200 -3.70 -13.00 9.24
C GLU A 200 -4.99 -13.62 8.69
N ASN A 201 -5.97 -12.78 8.31
CA ASN A 201 -7.25 -13.22 7.73
C ASN A 201 -7.14 -13.63 6.25
N LEU A 202 -6.11 -13.19 5.54
CA LEU A 202 -5.75 -13.66 4.21
C LEU A 202 -5.23 -15.09 4.29
N ARG A 203 -6.04 -16.04 3.81
CA ARG A 203 -5.54 -17.37 3.52
C ARG A 203 -4.49 -17.22 2.41
N ALA A 204 -3.22 -17.46 2.74
CA ALA A 204 -2.10 -17.44 1.79
C ALA A 204 -2.22 -18.56 0.75
N THR A 205 -3.23 -18.46 -0.10
CA THR A 205 -3.58 -19.41 -1.15
C THR A 205 -3.45 -18.66 -2.46
N LEU A 206 -2.60 -19.19 -3.34
CA LEU A 206 -2.50 -18.70 -4.71
C LEU A 206 -3.68 -19.28 -5.52
N THR A 207 -4.33 -18.43 -6.30
CA THR A 207 -5.44 -18.80 -7.20
C THR A 207 -5.15 -18.31 -8.61
N CYS A 208 -5.56 -19.09 -9.61
CA CYS A 208 -5.44 -18.70 -11.03
C CYS A 208 -6.28 -17.45 -11.34
N LEU A 209 -5.78 -16.62 -12.26
CA LEU A 209 -6.55 -15.48 -12.75
C LEU A 209 -7.70 -15.94 -13.66
N PRO A 210 -8.93 -15.40 -13.51
CA PRO A 210 -10.07 -15.78 -14.33
C PRO A 210 -9.85 -15.46 -15.82
N GLY A 211 -10.38 -16.30 -16.72
CA GLY A 211 -10.47 -16.00 -18.16
C GLY A 211 -9.23 -16.31 -19.00
N LYS A 212 -8.14 -16.82 -18.42
CA LYS A 212 -7.06 -17.46 -19.20
C LYS A 212 -7.13 -18.96 -19.00
N HIS A 213 -7.39 -19.71 -20.07
CA HIS A 213 -7.28 -21.15 -20.07
C HIS A 213 -5.91 -21.54 -19.50
N CYS A 214 -5.91 -22.49 -18.57
CA CYS A 214 -4.75 -23.21 -18.08
C CYS A 214 -4.13 -24.01 -19.24
N ALA A 215 -3.57 -23.36 -20.26
CA ALA A 215 -3.07 -24.05 -21.44
C ALA A 215 -1.97 -23.24 -22.12
N TYR A 216 -0.78 -23.84 -22.10
CA TYR A 216 0.25 -23.83 -23.14
C TYR A 216 0.56 -22.51 -23.84
N GLY A 217 1.73 -21.95 -23.52
CA GLY A 217 2.30 -20.83 -24.27
C GLY A 217 3.21 -19.91 -23.45
N ASN A 218 3.34 -20.13 -22.14
CA ASN A 218 4.28 -19.37 -21.33
C ASN A 218 5.67 -20.00 -21.45
N PRO A 219 6.72 -19.26 -21.89
CA PRO A 219 8.09 -19.78 -21.99
C PRO A 219 8.64 -20.34 -20.66
N ASP A 220 8.07 -19.89 -19.52
CA ASP A 220 8.43 -20.30 -18.16
C ASP A 220 7.54 -21.42 -17.58
N GLY A 221 6.63 -22.01 -18.37
CA GLY A 221 5.88 -23.23 -18.04
C GLY A 221 4.72 -23.12 -17.03
N GLY A 222 4.61 -22.05 -16.23
CA GLY A 222 3.60 -21.93 -15.16
C GLY A 222 2.38 -21.05 -15.48
N VAL A 223 1.22 -21.38 -14.89
CA VAL A 223 0.00 -20.56 -14.90
C VAL A 223 0.17 -19.32 -14.02
N PRO A 224 -0.22 -18.09 -14.45
CA PRO A 224 -0.17 -16.90 -13.61
C PRO A 224 -1.18 -17.01 -12.46
N MET A 225 -0.68 -16.93 -11.23
CA MET A 225 -1.48 -17.04 -10.02
C MET A 225 -1.22 -15.87 -9.09
N VAL A 226 -2.26 -15.44 -8.40
CA VAL A 226 -2.25 -14.32 -7.46
C VAL A 226 -2.86 -14.75 -6.13
N GLU A 227 -2.55 -14.02 -5.06
CA GLU A 227 -3.13 -14.30 -3.75
C GLU A 227 -4.66 -14.14 -3.79
N SER A 228 -5.36 -15.16 -3.27
CA SER A 228 -6.80 -15.36 -3.39
C SER A 228 -7.63 -14.24 -2.76
N GLY A 229 -7.21 -13.67 -1.64
CA GLY A 229 -7.96 -12.63 -0.97
C GLY A 229 -7.79 -11.26 -1.63
N PHE A 230 -6.61 -10.91 -2.15
CA PHE A 230 -6.44 -9.73 -3.01
C PHE A 230 -7.33 -9.83 -4.25
N LEU A 231 -7.33 -11.00 -4.91
CA LEU A 231 -8.18 -11.24 -6.07
C LEU A 231 -9.66 -11.15 -5.70
N SER A 232 -10.07 -11.76 -4.58
CA SER A 232 -11.44 -11.71 -4.09
C SER A 232 -11.89 -10.27 -3.82
N LEU A 233 -11.08 -9.44 -3.17
CA LEU A 233 -11.42 -8.03 -2.96
C LEU A 233 -11.55 -7.25 -4.26
N TYR A 234 -10.75 -7.61 -5.27
CA TYR A 234 -10.74 -6.95 -6.56
C TYR A 234 -11.96 -7.33 -7.42
N THR A 235 -12.39 -8.58 -7.40
CA THR A 235 -13.41 -9.11 -8.33
C THR A 235 -14.77 -9.39 -7.70
N SER A 236 -14.89 -9.43 -6.37
CA SER A 236 -16.20 -9.72 -5.73
C SER A 236 -17.17 -8.56 -5.89
N GLN A 237 -18.43 -8.89 -6.15
CA GLN A 237 -19.55 -7.96 -6.24
C GLN A 237 -20.69 -8.42 -5.33
N THR A 238 -21.66 -7.54 -5.10
CA THR A 238 -22.93 -7.88 -4.43
C THR A 238 -24.08 -7.61 -5.40
N ALA A 239 -25.31 -7.97 -5.02
CA ALA A 239 -26.50 -7.67 -5.84
C ALA A 239 -26.69 -6.16 -6.10
N THR A 240 -26.13 -5.30 -5.24
CA THR A 240 -26.35 -3.83 -5.29
C THR A 240 -25.08 -3.04 -5.58
N CYS A 241 -23.90 -3.65 -5.49
CA CYS A 241 -22.62 -2.98 -5.68
C CYS A 241 -21.76 -3.75 -6.69
N PRO A 242 -21.28 -3.10 -7.78
CA PRO A 242 -20.35 -3.71 -8.72
C PRO A 242 -19.02 -4.03 -8.05
N SER A 243 -18.21 -4.87 -8.70
CA SER A 243 -16.86 -5.18 -8.22
C SER A 243 -15.93 -3.97 -8.36
N LEU A 244 -14.82 -3.97 -7.61
CA LEU A 244 -13.78 -2.95 -7.77
C LEU A 244 -13.25 -2.94 -9.22
N GLN A 245 -13.04 -4.13 -9.79
CA GLN A 245 -12.64 -4.33 -11.17
C GLN A 245 -13.57 -3.62 -12.15
N ASP A 246 -14.88 -3.82 -12.04
CA ASP A 246 -15.85 -3.22 -12.96
C ASP A 246 -15.86 -1.69 -12.83
N MET A 247 -15.81 -1.18 -11.60
CA MET A 247 -15.78 0.27 -11.33
C MET A 247 -14.54 0.93 -11.94
N VAL A 248 -13.39 0.26 -11.90
CA VAL A 248 -12.15 0.76 -12.50
C VAL A 248 -12.24 0.68 -14.02
N ARG A 249 -12.63 -0.46 -14.60
CA ARG A 249 -12.73 -0.62 -16.05
C ARG A 249 -13.68 0.39 -16.67
N GLU A 250 -14.86 0.59 -16.07
CA GLU A 250 -15.84 1.59 -16.51
C GLU A 250 -15.22 3.01 -16.53
N GLU A 251 -14.53 3.38 -15.46
CA GLU A 251 -13.94 4.71 -15.33
C GLU A 251 -12.74 4.92 -16.25
N ILE A 252 -11.92 3.90 -16.47
CA ILE A 252 -10.77 3.93 -17.38
C ILE A 252 -11.26 4.05 -18.83
N ALA A 253 -12.26 3.27 -19.23
CA ALA A 253 -12.89 3.39 -20.55
C ALA A 253 -13.40 4.83 -20.78
N ARG A 254 -14.18 5.36 -19.83
CA ARG A 254 -14.69 6.74 -19.89
C ARG A 254 -13.57 7.78 -20.03
N VAL A 255 -12.46 7.60 -19.33
CA VAL A 255 -11.32 8.52 -19.39
C VAL A 255 -10.57 8.42 -20.71
N MET A 256 -10.40 7.22 -21.26
CA MET A 256 -9.81 7.00 -22.58
C MET A 256 -10.68 7.62 -23.69
N ASP A 257 -12.00 7.51 -23.58
CA ASP A 257 -12.92 8.09 -24.56
C ASP A 257 -12.89 9.63 -24.57
N MET A 258 -12.71 10.26 -23.41
CA MET A 258 -12.69 11.72 -23.28
C MET A 258 -11.33 12.36 -23.59
N TYR A 259 -10.23 11.67 -23.27
CA TYR A 259 -8.88 12.25 -23.27
C TYR A 259 -7.87 11.40 -24.06
N GLY A 260 -8.34 10.48 -24.90
CA GLY A 260 -7.48 9.57 -25.67
C GLY A 260 -6.64 10.25 -26.74
N ASP A 261 -7.04 11.45 -27.18
CA ASP A 261 -6.37 12.21 -28.24
C ASP A 261 -5.16 13.02 -27.76
N GLU A 262 -4.93 13.09 -26.44
CA GLU A 262 -3.78 13.77 -25.83
C GLU A 262 -2.87 12.79 -25.09
N PRO A 263 -1.61 13.15 -24.80
CA PRO A 263 -0.74 12.30 -24.00
C PRO A 263 -1.39 11.99 -22.64
N LEU A 264 -1.67 10.70 -22.40
CA LEU A 264 -2.38 10.20 -21.22
C LEU A 264 -1.50 9.19 -20.46
N SER A 265 -1.57 9.18 -19.13
CA SER A 265 -0.96 8.13 -18.30
C SER A 265 -1.87 7.71 -17.16
N PHE A 266 -1.83 6.41 -16.81
CA PHE A 266 -2.49 5.85 -15.64
C PHE A 266 -1.47 5.56 -14.55
N THR A 267 -1.48 6.34 -13.48
CA THR A 267 -0.64 6.11 -12.31
C THR A 267 -1.46 5.54 -11.16
N ILE A 268 -1.14 4.33 -10.73
CA ILE A 268 -1.84 3.64 -9.66
C ILE A 268 -0.96 3.66 -8.42
N THR A 269 -1.50 4.08 -7.29
CA THR A 269 -0.75 4.18 -6.05
C THR A 269 -1.52 3.60 -4.88
N GLY A 270 -0.79 3.00 -3.95
CA GLY A 270 -1.40 2.40 -2.79
C GLY A 270 -0.39 2.02 -1.73
N HIS A 271 -0.89 1.86 -0.51
CA HIS A 271 -0.11 1.46 0.65
C HIS A 271 -0.65 0.16 1.23
N SER A 272 0.24 -0.73 1.67
CA SER A 272 -0.12 -2.01 2.29
C SER A 272 -1.06 -2.84 1.39
N LEU A 273 -2.26 -3.22 1.86
CA LEU A 273 -3.29 -3.84 1.00
C LEU A 273 -3.54 -3.05 -0.30
N GLY A 274 -3.56 -1.72 -0.23
CA GLY A 274 -3.76 -0.87 -1.40
C GLY A 274 -2.66 -1.02 -2.46
N ALA A 275 -1.44 -1.38 -2.06
CA ALA A 275 -0.35 -1.68 -3.01
C ALA A 275 -0.56 -3.00 -3.77
N ALA A 276 -1.13 -4.01 -3.10
CA ALA A 276 -1.50 -5.26 -3.76
C ALA A 276 -2.62 -5.03 -4.78
N LEU A 277 -3.67 -4.30 -4.39
CA LEU A 277 -4.75 -3.91 -5.28
C LEU A 277 -4.26 -3.03 -6.45
N ALA A 278 -3.28 -2.15 -6.20
CA ALA A 278 -2.67 -1.35 -7.25
C ALA A 278 -2.00 -2.22 -8.33
N THR A 279 -1.29 -3.27 -7.91
CA THR A 279 -0.63 -4.22 -8.82
C THR A 279 -1.65 -5.01 -9.64
N LEU A 280 -2.73 -5.51 -9.01
CA LEU A 280 -3.82 -6.20 -9.71
C LEU A 280 -4.55 -5.27 -10.68
N THR A 281 -4.78 -4.02 -10.28
CA THR A 281 -5.40 -2.99 -11.15
C THR A 281 -4.57 -2.75 -12.40
N ALA A 282 -3.25 -2.65 -12.26
CA ALA A 282 -2.35 -2.43 -13.39
C ALA A 282 -2.36 -3.60 -14.38
N TYR A 283 -2.34 -4.82 -13.85
CA TYR A 283 -2.49 -6.04 -14.63
C TYR A 283 -3.80 -6.04 -15.42
N ASP A 284 -4.90 -5.69 -14.75
CA ASP A 284 -6.23 -5.71 -15.31
C ASP A 284 -6.42 -4.68 -16.43
N ILE A 285 -5.96 -3.45 -16.23
CA ILE A 285 -6.01 -2.40 -17.25
C ILE A 285 -5.26 -2.85 -18.51
N ASN A 286 -4.01 -3.32 -18.37
CA ASN A 286 -3.21 -3.75 -19.52
C ASN A 286 -3.73 -5.03 -20.18
N SER A 287 -4.44 -5.89 -19.44
CA SER A 287 -5.07 -7.08 -20.00
C SER A 287 -6.39 -6.79 -20.71
N THR A 288 -7.09 -5.73 -20.31
CA THR A 288 -8.43 -5.37 -20.81
C THR A 288 -8.35 -4.41 -21.99
N PHE A 289 -7.47 -3.41 -21.93
CA PHE A 289 -7.36 -2.33 -22.92
C PHE A 289 -6.10 -2.52 -23.76
N LYS A 290 -6.26 -3.03 -24.99
CA LYS A 290 -5.12 -3.35 -25.90
C LYS A 290 -4.23 -2.14 -26.20
N ASN A 291 -4.81 -0.95 -26.25
CA ASN A 291 -4.11 0.32 -26.51
C ASN A 291 -4.07 1.20 -25.25
N ALA A 292 -3.95 0.57 -24.07
CA ALA A 292 -3.78 1.33 -22.84
C ALA A 292 -2.56 2.27 -22.94
N PRO A 293 -2.67 3.54 -22.52
CA PRO A 293 -1.52 4.38 -22.27
C PRO A 293 -0.60 3.79 -21.21
N ILE A 294 0.56 4.41 -20.96
CA ILE A 294 1.50 3.96 -19.92
C ILE A 294 0.78 3.78 -18.58
N VAL A 295 0.88 2.56 -18.03
CA VAL A 295 0.38 2.18 -16.71
C VAL A 295 1.55 1.99 -15.75
N THR A 296 1.59 2.82 -14.71
CA THR A 296 2.65 2.82 -13.71
C THR A 296 2.08 2.59 -12.31
N VAL A 297 2.72 1.73 -11.53
CA VAL A 297 2.41 1.51 -10.12
C VAL A 297 3.49 2.13 -9.24
N MET A 298 3.09 3.00 -8.33
CA MET A 298 3.94 3.57 -7.27
C MET A 298 3.39 3.12 -5.92
N SER A 299 4.00 2.09 -5.35
CA SER A 299 3.46 1.39 -4.17
C SER A 299 4.33 1.52 -2.93
N PHE A 300 3.69 1.59 -1.76
CA PHE A 300 4.37 1.77 -0.47
C PHE A 300 4.07 0.59 0.46
N GLY A 301 5.11 -0.09 0.95
CA GLY A 301 4.94 -1.16 1.93
C GLY A 301 4.03 -2.30 1.46
N GLY A 302 4.01 -2.59 0.15
CA GLY A 302 3.13 -3.60 -0.42
C GLY A 302 3.61 -5.03 -0.17
N PRO A 303 2.70 -5.98 0.13
CA PRO A 303 3.02 -7.40 0.18
C PRO A 303 3.24 -7.97 -1.23
N ARG A 304 3.71 -9.22 -1.30
CA ARG A 304 3.83 -9.96 -2.56
C ARG A 304 2.44 -10.36 -3.08
N VAL A 305 2.24 -10.26 -4.39
CA VAL A 305 0.89 -10.37 -4.99
C VAL A 305 0.68 -11.70 -5.71
N GLY A 306 1.71 -12.26 -6.33
CA GLY A 306 1.56 -13.46 -7.15
C GLY A 306 2.86 -14.21 -7.41
N ASN A 307 2.77 -15.24 -8.25
CA ASN A 307 3.89 -16.11 -8.60
C ASN A 307 4.77 -15.53 -9.73
N ARG A 308 5.86 -16.25 -10.07
CA ARG A 308 6.78 -15.88 -11.16
C ARG A 308 6.08 -15.68 -12.50
N SER A 309 5.11 -16.52 -12.84
CA SER A 309 4.35 -16.39 -14.10
C SER A 309 3.52 -15.10 -14.15
N PHE A 310 2.90 -14.70 -13.04
CA PHE A 310 2.19 -13.43 -12.92
C PHE A 310 3.15 -12.25 -13.11
N ARG A 311 4.33 -12.29 -12.47
CA ARG A 311 5.39 -11.30 -12.65
C ARG A 311 5.79 -11.15 -14.13
N CYS A 312 6.16 -12.27 -14.77
CA CYS A 312 6.61 -12.25 -16.17
C CYS A 312 5.54 -11.65 -17.09
N GLN A 313 4.26 -11.95 -16.83
CA GLN A 313 3.18 -11.40 -17.63
C GLN A 313 3.00 -9.89 -17.44
N LEU A 314 3.11 -9.39 -16.21
CA LEU A 314 3.08 -7.96 -15.92
C LEU A 314 4.23 -7.18 -16.57
N GLU A 315 5.44 -7.74 -16.52
CA GLU A 315 6.62 -7.14 -17.15
C GLU A 315 6.47 -7.11 -18.69
N ARG A 316 5.95 -8.19 -19.29
CA ARG A 316 5.69 -8.25 -20.75
C ARG A 316 4.59 -7.32 -21.22
N SER A 317 3.61 -6.98 -20.37
CA SER A 317 2.54 -6.05 -20.74
C SER A 317 2.97 -4.58 -20.76
N GLY A 318 4.24 -4.29 -20.45
CA GLY A 318 4.75 -2.92 -20.37
C GLY A 318 4.42 -2.19 -19.06
N THR A 319 3.82 -2.88 -18.08
CA THR A 319 3.52 -2.29 -16.77
C THR A 319 4.83 -1.94 -16.04
N ARG A 320 4.94 -0.72 -15.54
CA ARG A 320 6.09 -0.30 -14.73
C ARG A 320 5.68 -0.24 -13.27
N ILE A 321 6.39 -0.96 -12.41
CA ILE A 321 6.05 -1.06 -10.98
C ILE A 321 7.28 -0.64 -10.18
N LEU A 322 7.15 0.44 -9.39
CA LEU A 322 8.11 0.84 -8.38
C LEU A 322 7.54 0.52 -7.00
N ARG A 323 8.25 -0.35 -6.27
CA ARG A 323 7.93 -0.76 -4.91
C ARG A 323 8.85 -0.03 -3.94
N ILE A 324 8.28 0.86 -3.14
CA ILE A 324 8.98 1.49 -2.04
C ILE A 324 8.87 0.55 -0.84
N VAL A 325 10.01 0.01 -0.41
CA VAL A 325 10.12 -1.04 0.59
C VAL A 325 10.95 -0.54 1.78
N ASN A 326 10.42 -0.69 2.99
CA ASN A 326 11.19 -0.52 4.21
C ASN A 326 11.71 -1.89 4.66
N SER A 327 13.04 -2.04 4.76
CA SER A 327 13.69 -3.31 5.13
C SER A 327 13.30 -3.80 6.53
N ASP A 328 12.85 -2.87 7.38
CA ASP A 328 12.40 -3.09 8.76
C ASP A 328 10.88 -3.34 8.86
N ASP A 329 10.16 -3.30 7.75
CA ASP A 329 8.74 -3.63 7.66
C ASP A 329 8.56 -5.11 7.27
N LEU A 330 7.77 -5.84 8.06
CA LEU A 330 7.51 -7.26 7.83
C LEU A 330 6.50 -7.52 6.71
N ILE A 331 5.60 -6.56 6.43
CA ILE A 331 4.54 -6.74 5.43
C ILE A 331 5.12 -6.88 4.02
N THR A 332 6.27 -6.26 3.76
CA THR A 332 6.94 -6.35 2.45
C THR A 332 7.57 -7.71 2.18
N LYS A 333 7.69 -8.55 3.22
CA LYS A 333 8.30 -9.89 3.17
C LYS A 333 7.27 -11.01 3.07
N VAL A 334 5.98 -10.70 3.13
CA VAL A 334 4.89 -11.69 3.06
C VAL A 334 4.12 -11.56 1.75
N PRO A 335 3.46 -12.63 1.30
CA PRO A 335 3.59 -14.03 1.72
C PRO A 335 4.87 -14.73 1.19
N GLY A 336 5.37 -15.74 1.92
CA GLY A 336 6.36 -16.72 1.45
C GLY A 336 7.86 -16.33 1.49
N PHE A 337 8.69 -17.11 0.79
CA PHE A 337 10.12 -16.87 0.53
C PHE A 337 10.34 -16.36 -0.91
N VAL A 338 11.53 -15.80 -1.21
CA VAL A 338 11.95 -15.35 -2.55
C VAL A 338 12.84 -16.43 -3.18
N ILE A 339 12.62 -16.75 -4.46
CA ILE A 339 13.66 -17.33 -5.32
C ILE A 339 14.17 -16.19 -6.19
N ASP A 340 15.44 -15.81 -6.02
CA ASP A 340 16.12 -14.91 -6.95
C ASP A 340 16.59 -15.71 -8.18
N ASN A 341 16.61 -15.08 -9.36
CA ASN A 341 17.01 -15.74 -10.61
C ASN A 341 18.48 -16.24 -10.58
N ASN A 342 19.32 -15.69 -9.69
CA ASN A 342 20.70 -16.12 -9.51
C ASN A 342 20.87 -17.43 -8.72
N ASP A 343 19.87 -17.87 -7.96
CA ASP A 343 20.00 -19.03 -7.08
C ASP A 343 19.79 -20.38 -7.80
N MET A 344 19.30 -20.37 -9.04
CA MET A 344 19.21 -21.59 -9.86
C MET A 344 20.58 -22.15 -10.27
N ALA A 345 21.66 -21.37 -10.11
CA ALA A 345 23.03 -21.82 -10.37
C ALA A 345 23.71 -22.47 -9.14
N ARG A 346 23.10 -22.42 -7.95
CA ARG A 346 23.67 -23.03 -6.73
C ARG A 346 22.59 -23.77 -5.97
N LYS A 347 22.54 -25.10 -6.15
CA LYS A 347 21.95 -26.01 -5.16
C LYS A 347 22.65 -25.78 -3.81
N ARG A 348 22.05 -24.97 -2.94
CA ARG A 348 22.39 -24.91 -1.51
C ARG A 348 21.10 -25.01 -0.73
N GLU A 349 21.01 -26.06 0.08
CA GLU A 349 20.00 -26.19 1.14
C GLU A 349 20.06 -24.95 2.03
N VAL A 350 18.97 -24.16 2.01
CA VAL A 350 18.88 -22.93 2.79
C VAL A 350 18.50 -23.29 4.22
N HIS A 351 19.46 -23.15 5.13
CA HIS A 351 19.26 -23.27 6.57
C HIS A 351 18.29 -22.20 7.08
N VAL A 352 17.16 -22.64 7.63
CA VAL A 352 16.09 -21.81 8.19
C VAL A 352 16.45 -21.36 9.61
N ALA A 353 17.30 -20.36 9.75
CA ALA A 353 17.57 -19.71 11.03
C ALA A 353 16.90 -18.33 11.05
N GLY A 354 15.82 -18.17 11.82
CA GLY A 354 15.18 -16.86 12.08
C GLY A 354 13.69 -16.75 11.79
N ILE A 355 13.00 -17.86 11.49
CA ILE A 355 11.57 -17.85 11.16
C ILE A 355 10.75 -18.39 12.33
N PRO A 356 9.67 -17.71 12.75
CA PRO A 356 8.75 -18.23 13.77
C PRO A 356 8.24 -19.64 13.42
N CYS A 357 8.15 -20.53 14.42
CA CYS A 357 7.87 -21.95 14.25
C CYS A 357 6.59 -22.24 13.42
N TRP A 358 5.58 -21.39 13.53
CA TRP A 358 4.29 -21.51 12.83
C TRP A 358 4.37 -21.23 11.31
N LEU A 359 5.36 -20.46 10.85
CA LEU A 359 5.62 -20.26 9.40
C LEU A 359 6.31 -21.48 8.81
N ARG A 360 7.24 -22.10 9.57
CA ARG A 360 8.03 -23.27 9.13
C ARG A 360 7.12 -24.43 8.71
N GLN A 361 6.09 -24.67 9.52
CA GLN A 361 5.13 -25.76 9.32
C GLN A 361 4.19 -25.55 8.11
N ARG A 362 3.98 -24.32 7.65
CA ARG A 362 3.12 -24.02 6.47
C ARG A 362 3.89 -23.92 5.15
N VAL A 363 5.21 -23.82 5.25
CA VAL A 363 6.14 -23.66 4.12
C VAL A 363 6.48 -25.00 3.49
N GLU A 364 6.54 -26.06 4.30
CA GLU A 364 6.81 -27.43 3.83
C GLU A 364 5.66 -27.98 2.95
N ASP A 365 4.43 -27.49 3.13
CA ASP A 365 3.24 -27.99 2.43
C ASP A 365 2.92 -27.32 1.09
N THR A 366 3.59 -26.22 0.70
CA THR A 366 3.24 -25.47 -0.53
C THR A 366 4.44 -25.15 -1.41
N GLN A 367 4.69 -25.99 -2.43
CA GLN A 367 5.67 -25.75 -3.51
C GLN A 367 5.26 -24.62 -4.50
N TRP A 368 4.72 -23.49 -4.01
CA TRP A 368 4.35 -22.35 -4.87
C TRP A 368 5.00 -21.06 -4.34
N VAL A 369 6.09 -20.66 -4.98
CA VAL A 369 6.94 -19.54 -4.55
C VAL A 369 6.40 -18.21 -5.10
N TYR A 370 6.15 -17.25 -4.21
CA TYR A 370 5.80 -15.89 -4.57
C TYR A 370 6.99 -15.16 -5.21
N ALA A 371 6.72 -14.28 -6.18
CA ALA A 371 7.75 -13.48 -6.83
C ALA A 371 7.57 -12.00 -6.50
N GLU A 372 8.71 -11.31 -6.32
CA GLU A 372 8.74 -9.86 -6.27
C GLU A 372 8.52 -9.29 -7.67
N VAL A 373 7.54 -8.40 -7.82
CA VAL A 373 7.18 -7.79 -9.11
C VAL A 373 7.70 -6.35 -9.16
N GLY A 374 8.38 -5.98 -10.24
CA GLY A 374 8.85 -4.61 -10.48
C GLY A 374 10.22 -4.28 -9.85
N ARG A 375 10.55 -2.99 -9.85
CA ARG A 375 11.79 -2.44 -9.30
C ARG A 375 11.59 -1.99 -7.87
N GLU A 376 12.57 -2.20 -7.01
CA GLU A 376 12.48 -1.81 -5.59
C GLU A 376 13.33 -0.57 -5.29
N LEU A 377 12.74 0.38 -4.57
CA LEU A 377 13.44 1.41 -3.83
C LEU A 377 13.48 0.99 -2.36
N ARG A 378 14.62 0.45 -1.93
CA ARG A 378 14.82 -0.05 -0.57
C ARG A 378 15.26 1.08 0.37
N LEU A 379 14.54 1.21 1.47
CA LEU A 379 14.79 2.15 2.55
C LEU A 379 15.03 1.37 3.84
N SER A 380 15.66 1.98 4.84
CA SER A 380 15.74 1.42 6.19
C SER A 380 15.35 2.46 7.23
N SER A 381 14.50 2.04 8.17
CA SER A 381 14.13 2.86 9.33
C SER A 381 15.26 3.00 10.32
N LYS A 382 16.15 1.99 10.41
CA LYS A 382 17.34 2.00 11.29
C LYS A 382 18.31 3.13 10.97
N GLU A 383 18.29 3.64 9.75
CA GLU A 383 19.19 4.70 9.29
C GLU A 383 18.65 6.10 9.61
N SER A 384 17.40 6.21 10.08
CA SER A 384 16.82 7.49 10.51
C SER A 384 17.08 7.75 11.99
N PRO A 385 17.76 8.84 12.35
CA PRO A 385 17.98 9.20 13.76
C PRO A 385 16.68 9.64 14.47
N TYR A 386 15.57 9.79 13.75
CA TYR A 386 14.28 10.23 14.28
C TYR A 386 13.33 9.08 14.65
N LEU A 387 13.60 7.86 14.18
CA LEU A 387 12.78 6.67 14.41
C LEU A 387 13.44 5.80 15.50
N ILE A 388 13.45 6.31 16.73
CA ILE A 388 14.22 5.72 17.85
C ILE A 388 13.51 4.49 18.49
N LYS A 389 12.28 4.12 18.10
CA LYS A 389 11.54 2.98 18.69
C LYS A 389 11.12 1.92 17.67
N ARG A 390 11.43 0.66 18.02
CA ARG A 390 11.26 -0.60 17.26
C ARG A 390 9.82 -1.15 17.26
N ASP A 391 8.82 -0.32 16.97
CA ASP A 391 7.46 -0.85 16.79
C ASP A 391 7.22 -1.16 15.31
N VAL A 392 6.92 -2.43 15.00
CA VAL A 392 6.65 -2.92 13.64
C VAL A 392 5.49 -2.15 13.01
N ALA A 393 4.47 -1.78 13.80
CA ALA A 393 3.35 -0.98 13.32
C ALA A 393 3.82 0.41 12.85
N THR A 394 4.79 1.01 13.53
CA THR A 394 5.37 2.31 13.16
C THR A 394 6.21 2.21 11.88
N CYS A 395 6.95 1.10 11.68
CA CYS A 395 7.72 0.86 10.46
C CYS A 395 6.83 0.69 9.21
N HIS A 396 5.61 0.21 9.40
CA HIS A 396 4.63 0.00 8.33
C HIS A 396 3.71 1.20 8.10
N GLU A 397 3.83 2.30 8.84
CA GLU A 397 2.99 3.46 8.57
C GLU A 397 3.42 4.18 7.29
N LEU A 398 2.46 4.56 6.44
CA LEU A 398 2.73 5.38 5.25
C LEU A 398 3.53 6.65 5.59
N SER A 399 3.25 7.29 6.74
CA SER A 399 3.97 8.50 7.16
C SER A 399 5.47 8.26 7.36
N THR A 400 5.84 7.06 7.83
CA THR A 400 7.22 6.60 7.97
C THR A 400 7.87 6.45 6.61
N TYR A 401 7.19 5.81 5.65
CA TYR A 401 7.67 5.70 4.27
C TYR A 401 7.95 7.07 3.63
N LEU A 402 7.01 8.01 3.72
CA LEU A 402 7.18 9.36 3.17
C LEU A 402 8.33 10.12 3.85
N HIS A 403 8.50 9.94 5.16
CA HIS A 403 9.63 10.51 5.89
C HIS A 403 10.97 9.97 5.39
N LEU A 404 11.08 8.65 5.23
CA LEU A 404 12.30 8.01 4.77
C LEU A 404 12.66 8.46 3.35
N ILE A 405 11.71 8.46 2.42
CA ILE A 405 11.90 8.92 1.03
C ILE A 405 12.42 10.37 1.00
N ASN A 406 11.80 11.27 1.78
CA ASN A 406 12.18 12.68 1.80
C ASN A 406 13.63 12.92 2.25
N ARG A 407 14.19 12.00 3.04
CA ARG A 407 15.53 12.11 3.60
C ARG A 407 16.56 11.21 2.93
N PHE A 408 16.11 10.24 2.14
CA PHE A 408 16.94 9.27 1.44
C PHE A 408 17.77 9.92 0.34
N VAL A 409 19.08 9.63 0.32
CA VAL A 409 20.02 10.12 -0.70
C VAL A 409 20.55 8.97 -1.54
N SER A 410 21.23 7.98 -0.94
CA SER A 410 21.76 6.79 -1.64
C SER A 410 21.90 5.62 -0.68
N SER A 411 22.04 4.40 -1.19
CA SER A 411 22.30 3.21 -0.35
C SER A 411 23.61 3.33 0.44
N ALA A 412 24.63 3.97 -0.15
CA ALA A 412 25.92 4.23 0.48
C ALA A 412 25.91 5.40 1.49
N CYS A 413 24.95 6.33 1.38
CA CYS A 413 24.80 7.50 2.26
C CYS A 413 23.31 7.79 2.50
N PRO A 414 22.66 7.05 3.39
CA PRO A 414 21.19 7.01 3.42
C PRO A 414 20.49 8.28 3.86
N PHE A 415 21.16 9.18 4.58
CA PHE A 415 20.49 10.33 5.17
C PHE A 415 21.13 11.68 4.82
N ARG A 416 20.31 12.64 4.37
CA ARG A 416 20.72 13.99 3.94
C ARG A 416 21.50 14.77 5.00
N ALA A 417 21.29 14.51 6.29
CA ALA A 417 22.06 15.12 7.39
C ALA A 417 23.49 14.57 7.47
N THR A 418 23.68 13.28 7.18
CA THR A 418 25.00 12.63 7.09
C THR A 418 25.72 13.09 5.83
N ALA A 419 25.03 13.17 4.68
CA ALA A 419 25.59 13.70 3.44
C ALA A 419 26.05 15.16 3.58
N LYS A 420 25.29 16.04 4.25
CA LYS A 420 25.73 17.42 4.54
C LYS A 420 26.93 17.49 5.48
N LYS A 421 27.07 16.55 6.45
CA LYS A 421 28.25 16.45 7.31
C LYS A 421 29.48 15.95 6.53
N VAL A 422 29.32 14.95 5.67
CA VAL A 422 30.40 14.42 4.81
C VAL A 422 30.86 15.48 3.80
N LEU A 423 29.93 16.18 3.13
CA LEU A 423 30.25 17.29 2.23
C LEU A 423 30.91 18.45 2.97
N LYS A 424 30.49 18.80 4.20
CA LYS A 424 31.21 19.79 5.02
C LYS A 424 32.62 19.32 5.36
N ARG A 425 32.81 18.04 5.69
CA ARG A 425 34.12 17.47 6.04
C ARG A 425 35.09 17.48 4.86
N HIS A 426 34.63 17.07 3.67
CA HIS A 426 35.43 17.17 2.44
C HIS A 426 35.69 18.61 1.99
N ARG A 427 34.77 19.55 2.24
CA ARG A 427 35.01 20.99 1.99
C ARG A 427 36.04 21.56 2.97
N ILE A 428 36.14 21.03 4.19
CA ILE A 428 37.18 21.45 5.15
C ILE A 428 38.54 20.83 4.76
N GLU A 429 38.59 19.57 4.33
CA GLU A 429 39.82 18.90 3.91
C GLU A 429 40.39 19.47 2.59
N SER A 430 39.53 19.84 1.63
CA SER A 430 39.96 20.47 0.37
C SER A 430 40.42 21.92 0.53
N PHE A 431 39.94 22.64 1.56
CA PHE A 431 40.45 23.98 1.90
C PHE A 431 41.62 23.95 2.90
N GLY A 432 41.84 22.83 3.59
CA GLY A 432 42.98 22.61 4.49
C GLY A 432 44.28 22.25 3.77
N CYS A 433 44.22 21.72 2.54
CA CYS A 433 45.41 21.28 1.79
C CYS A 433 46.09 22.41 0.97
N SER A 434 45.51 23.63 0.93
CA SER A 434 46.04 24.76 0.13
C SER A 434 46.65 25.90 0.96
N ARG A 435 46.94 25.68 2.24
CA ARG A 435 47.54 26.71 3.11
C ARG A 435 48.62 26.15 4.03
N GLU A 436 49.70 25.63 3.46
CA GLU A 436 50.95 25.45 4.22
C GLU A 436 52.14 25.17 3.29
N VAL A 437 52.55 26.14 2.46
CA VAL A 437 53.98 26.41 2.18
C VAL A 437 54.08 27.85 1.65
N LYS A 438 54.29 28.81 2.55
CA LYS A 438 55.13 29.99 2.31
C LYS A 438 55.35 30.77 3.61
N LEU A 439 56.63 30.98 3.91
CA LEU A 439 57.25 32.02 4.74
C LEU A 439 57.69 31.63 6.17
N SER A 440 58.98 31.29 6.28
CA SER A 440 59.94 31.80 7.27
C SER A 440 61.30 31.80 6.54
N SER A 441 61.87 32.95 6.15
CA SER A 441 62.61 33.90 7.00
C SER A 441 63.69 33.20 7.80
#